data_AF-A0A920FAQ4-F1
#
_entry.id   AF-A0A920FAQ4-F1
#
_cell.length_a   1.000
_cell.length_b   1.000
_cell.length_c   1.000
_cell.angle_alpha   90.00
_cell.angle_beta   90.00
_cell.angle_gamma   90.00
#
_symmetry.space_group_name_H-M   'P 1'
#
loop_
_entity.id
_entity.type
_entity.pdbx_description
1 polymer ?
#
loop_
_entity_poly.entity_id
_entity_poly.type
_entity_poly.pdbx_seq_one_letter_code
_entity_poly.pdbx_strand_id
1 'polypeptide(L)'
;MRKLLLLTAFVMSFAGSALAEGIPIKFTLDWKIQGVHGWFYLAKQKGYFAAEGLDVTIDQGEGSAATVSRIMSGAYDAALAI
;
A
#
# COMPACT_ATOMS: atom_id res chain seq x y z
N MET A 1 48.58 7.32 1.74
CA MET A 1 47.65 7.63 0.63
C MET A 1 46.87 6.41 0.13
N ARG A 2 47.50 5.23 -0.08
CA ARG A 2 46.81 3.99 -0.50
C ARG A 2 45.76 3.45 0.48
N LYS A 3 45.97 3.62 1.79
CA LYS A 3 45.00 3.24 2.85
C LYS A 3 43.78 4.18 2.95
N LEU A 4 43.92 5.43 2.49
CA LEU A 4 42.85 6.42 2.52
C LEU A 4 41.85 6.19 1.37
N LEU A 5 42.36 5.75 0.21
CA LEU A 5 41.57 5.31 -0.95
C LEU A 5 40.79 4.00 -0.71
N LEU A 6 41.32 3.10 0.12
CA LEU A 6 40.64 1.84 0.48
C LEU A 6 39.47 2.07 1.46
N LEU A 7 39.54 3.08 2.31
CA LEU A 7 38.45 3.40 3.25
C LEU A 7 37.24 4.02 2.55
N THR A 8 37.47 4.83 1.51
CA THR A 8 36.41 5.47 0.72
C THR A 8 35.60 4.47 -0.12
N ALA A 9 36.19 3.36 -0.54
CA ALA A 9 35.49 2.32 -1.30
C ALA A 9 34.54 1.47 -0.44
N PHE A 10 34.79 1.36 0.86
CA PHE A 10 33.97 0.56 1.78
C PHE A 10 32.62 1.22 2.10
N VAL A 11 32.58 2.56 2.17
CA VAL A 11 31.35 3.32 2.48
C VAL A 11 30.35 3.29 1.32
N MET A 12 30.83 3.13 0.08
CA MET A 12 29.99 3.14 -1.12
C MET A 12 29.18 1.85 -1.33
N SER A 13 29.48 0.78 -0.58
CA SER A 13 28.75 -0.50 -0.66
C SER A 13 27.46 -0.55 0.18
N PHE A 14 27.16 0.51 0.95
CA PHE A 14 25.94 0.60 1.77
C PHE A 14 24.91 1.59 1.24
N ALA A 15 24.98 1.95 -0.05
CA ALA A 15 23.85 2.50 -0.78
C ALA A 15 22.83 1.37 -0.98
N GLY A 16 22.21 0.94 0.12
CA GLY A 16 21.08 0.05 0.11
C GLY A 16 20.05 0.64 -0.83
N SER A 17 19.61 -0.16 -1.79
CA SER A 17 18.44 0.11 -2.59
C SER A 17 17.34 0.63 -1.67
N ALA A 18 17.05 1.94 -1.77
CA ALA A 18 15.82 2.47 -1.23
C ALA A 18 14.71 1.70 -1.94
N LEU A 19 14.17 0.68 -1.27
CA LEU A 19 12.93 0.06 -1.70
C LEU A 19 11.95 1.21 -1.68
N ALA A 20 11.51 1.66 -2.86
CA ALA A 20 10.49 2.68 -2.94
C ALA A 20 9.31 2.18 -2.10
N GLU A 21 9.03 2.84 -0.98
CA GLU A 21 7.84 2.54 -0.19
C GLU A 21 6.65 2.73 -1.12
N GLY A 22 5.83 1.68 -1.25
CA GLY A 22 4.68 1.72 -2.13
C GLY A 22 3.78 2.90 -1.77
N ILE A 23 3.12 3.49 -2.77
CA ILE A 23 2.17 4.57 -2.55
C ILE A 23 1.08 4.03 -1.61
N PRO A 24 0.91 4.60 -0.41
CA PRO A 24 -0.06 4.09 0.55
C PRO A 24 -1.46 4.40 0.05
N ILE A 25 -2.33 3.39 0.04
CA ILE A 25 -3.73 3.52 -0.36
C ILE A 25 -4.60 2.96 0.77
N LYS A 26 -5.39 3.82 1.39
CA LYS A 26 -6.44 3.43 2.32
C LYS A 26 -7.70 3.10 1.54
N PHE A 27 -8.02 1.81 1.52
CA PHE A 27 -9.22 1.26 0.88
C PHE A 27 -10.24 0.84 1.94
N THR A 28 -11.52 1.19 1.79
CA THR A 28 -12.59 0.73 2.69
C THR A 28 -13.68 -0.03 1.95
N LEU A 29 -14.20 -1.08 2.58
CA LEU A 29 -15.34 -1.84 2.06
C LEU A 29 -16.66 -1.08 2.28
N ASP A 30 -17.72 -1.58 1.66
CA ASP A 30 -19.10 -1.14 1.89
C ASP A 30 -19.66 -1.70 3.20
N TRP A 31 -19.26 -2.91 3.60
CA TRP A 31 -19.78 -3.59 4.79
C TRP A 31 -18.73 -4.50 5.47
N LYS A 32 -19.19 -5.38 6.36
CA LYS A 32 -18.42 -6.54 6.83
C LYS A 32 -17.97 -7.41 5.67
N ILE A 33 -16.79 -8.00 5.82
CA ILE A 33 -16.15 -8.85 4.81
C ILE A 33 -17.10 -9.99 4.41
N GLN A 34 -17.35 -10.12 3.11
CA GLN A 34 -18.21 -11.10 2.47
C GLN A 34 -17.55 -11.65 1.20
N GLY A 35 -18.13 -12.70 0.61
CA GLY A 35 -17.60 -13.34 -0.60
C GLY A 35 -17.40 -12.36 -1.76
N VAL A 36 -18.27 -11.35 -1.88
CA VAL A 36 -18.18 -10.27 -2.89
C VAL A 36 -16.94 -9.38 -2.72
N HIS A 37 -16.21 -9.47 -1.61
CA HIS A 37 -14.97 -8.71 -1.37
C HIS A 37 -13.70 -9.50 -1.68
N GLY A 38 -13.83 -10.80 -1.97
CA GLY A 38 -12.71 -11.73 -2.06
C GLY A 38 -11.63 -11.34 -3.08
N TRP A 39 -12.02 -10.73 -4.19
CA TRP A 39 -11.08 -10.25 -5.23
C TRP A 39 -10.06 -9.22 -4.75
N PHE A 40 -10.40 -8.30 -3.83
CA PHE A 40 -9.46 -7.29 -3.32
C PHE A 40 -8.40 -7.95 -2.45
N TYR A 41 -8.81 -8.88 -1.60
CA TYR A 41 -7.89 -9.66 -0.77
C TYR A 41 -7.04 -10.62 -1.61
N LEU A 42 -7.61 -11.24 -2.63
CA LEU A 42 -6.85 -12.09 -3.56
C LEU A 42 -5.78 -11.27 -4.31
N ALA A 43 -6.12 -10.08 -4.82
CA ALA A 43 -5.16 -9.20 -5.49
C ALA A 43 -4.02 -8.79 -4.56
N LYS A 44 -4.34 -8.44 -3.30
CA LYS A 44 -3.33 -8.15 -2.27
C LYS A 44 -2.45 -9.37 -1.98
N GLN A 45 -3.06 -10.54 -1.78
CA GLN A 45 -2.33 -11.79 -1.50
C GLN A 45 -1.44 -12.23 -2.67
N LYS A 46 -1.86 -11.99 -3.92
CA LYS A 46 -1.07 -12.27 -5.12
C LYS A 46 0.01 -11.22 -5.40
N GLY A 47 0.05 -10.14 -4.63
CA GLY A 47 1.06 -9.08 -4.77
C GLY A 47 0.80 -8.13 -5.94
N TYR A 48 -0.41 -8.12 -6.52
CA TYR A 48 -0.70 -7.26 -7.68
C TYR A 48 -0.59 -5.78 -7.35
N PHE A 49 -1.03 -5.36 -6.16
CA PHE A 49 -0.85 -3.99 -5.71
C PHE A 49 0.63 -3.62 -5.55
N ALA A 50 1.41 -4.49 -4.92
CA ALA A 50 2.84 -4.27 -4.73
C ALA A 50 3.61 -4.23 -6.06
N ALA A 51 3.20 -5.03 -7.05
CA ALA A 51 3.77 -5.02 -8.39
C ALA A 51 3.57 -3.67 -9.11
N GLU A 52 2.45 -2.99 -8.83
CA GLU A 52 2.15 -1.63 -9.30
C GLU A 52 2.70 -0.54 -8.36
N GLY A 53 3.49 -0.91 -7.35
CA GLY A 53 4.07 0.04 -6.39
C GLY A 53 3.04 0.65 -5.43
N LEU A 54 1.94 -0.05 -5.15
CA LEU A 54 0.89 0.37 -4.21
C LEU A 54 0.97 -0.44 -2.91
N ASP A 55 0.89 0.25 -1.77
CA ASP A 55 0.68 -0.36 -0.46
C ASP A 55 -0.78 -0.18 -0.01
N VAL A 56 -1.61 -1.13 -0.41
CA VAL A 56 -3.06 -1.06 -0.17
C VAL A 56 -3.42 -1.66 1.20
N THR A 57 -4.01 -0.84 2.07
CA THR A 57 -4.66 -1.29 3.31
C THR A 57 -6.17 -1.37 3.11
N ILE A 58 -6.77 -2.51 3.49
CA ILE A 58 -8.20 -2.79 3.29
C ILE A 58 -8.89 -2.83 4.65
N ASP A 59 -9.75 -1.85 4.89
CA ASP A 59 -10.55 -1.72 6.11
C ASP A 59 -12.00 -2.13 5.89
N GLN A 60 -12.64 -2.59 6.95
CA GLN A 60 -14.06 -2.91 6.95
C GLN A 60 -14.94 -1.65 6.82
N GLY A 61 -16.05 -1.78 6.11
CA GLY A 61 -17.08 -0.74 6.00
C GLY A 61 -18.11 -0.77 7.13
N GLU A 62 -18.96 0.28 7.15
CA GLU A 62 -20.12 0.43 8.05
C GLU A 62 -21.42 0.72 7.28
N GLY A 63 -21.43 0.52 5.95
CA GLY A 63 -22.55 0.78 5.04
C GLY A 63 -22.12 1.69 3.89
N SER A 64 -22.68 1.47 2.69
CA SER A 64 -22.32 2.21 1.47
C SER A 64 -22.45 3.72 1.61
N ALA A 65 -23.48 4.22 2.32
CA ALA A 65 -23.65 5.65 2.57
C ALA A 65 -22.53 6.25 3.46
N ALA A 66 -22.11 5.51 4.48
CA ALA A 66 -21.01 5.91 5.35
C ALA A 66 -19.68 5.86 4.60
N THR A 67 -19.48 4.82 3.78
CA THR A 67 -18.30 4.66 2.93
C THR A 67 -18.15 5.81 1.92
N VAL A 68 -19.24 6.21 1.25
CA VAL A 68 -19.23 7.38 0.35
C VAL A 68 -18.81 8.65 1.11
N SER A 69 -19.39 8.87 2.30
CA SER A 69 -19.07 10.05 3.11
C SER A 69 -17.59 10.10 3.51
N ARG A 70 -16.98 8.95 3.80
CA ARG A 70 -15.56 8.82 4.17
C ARG A 70 -14.60 9.11 2.99
N ILE A 71 -14.98 8.72 1.77
CA ILE A 71 -14.23 9.07 0.56
C ILE A 71 -14.33 10.58 0.30
N MET A 72 -15.54 11.15 0.41
CA MET A 72 -15.74 12.59 0.22
C MET A 72 -15.00 13.44 1.26
N SER A 73 -14.81 12.93 2.49
CA SER A 73 -14.02 13.61 3.51
C SER A 73 -12.51 13.43 3.36
N GLY A 74 -12.04 12.61 2.40
CA GLY A 74 -10.62 12.29 2.22
C GLY A 74 -10.04 11.39 3.31
N ALA A 75 -10.88 10.69 4.10
CA ALA A 75 -10.40 9.76 5.12
C ALA A 75 -9.87 8.44 4.52
N TYR A 76 -10.31 8.14 3.30
CA TYR A 76 -9.95 6.99 2.47
C TYR A 76 -9.71 7.45 1.03
N ASP A 77 -8.85 6.73 0.31
CA ASP A 77 -8.46 7.03 -1.06
C ASP A 77 -9.34 6.30 -2.08
N ALA A 78 -9.82 5.11 -1.71
CA ALA A 78 -10.65 4.27 -2.57
C ALA A 78 -11.63 3.44 -1.74
N ALA A 79 -12.73 3.00 -2.37
CA ALA A 79 -13.71 2.17 -1.70
C ALA A 79 -14.52 1.30 -2.65
N LEU A 80 -15.14 0.28 -2.07
CA LEU A 80 -16.31 -0.39 -2.64
C LEU A 80 -17.58 0.18 -1.98
N ALA A 81 -18.60 0.52 -2.78
CA ALA A 81 -19.92 0.93 -2.32
C ALA A 81 -20.97 0.29 -3.24
N ILE A 82 -21.94 -0.45 -2.67
CA ILE A 82 -22.99 -1.18 -3.39
C ILE A 82 -24.36 -0.82 -2.83
#